data_AF-A0AAD7JPV5-F1
#
_entry.id   AF-A0AAD7JPV5-F1
#
_cell.length_a   1.000
_cell.length_b   1.000
_cell.length_c   1.000
_cell.angle_alpha   90.00
_cell.angle_beta   90.00
_cell.angle_gamma   90.00
#
_symmetry.space_group_name_H-M   'P 1'
#
loop_
_entity.id
_entity.type
_entity.pdbx_description
1 polymer ?
#
loop_
_entity_poly.entity_id
_entity_poly.type
_entity_poly.pdbx_seq_one_letter_code
_entity_poly.pdbx_strand_id
1 'polypeptide(L)'
;MLECNAPGQHQIWQLTERFWRLRYPSWPKLNWGLLLGCGLARFTSSKGNIIPAMNRFFTIIVSTSMYLIWNFRNTRVLETSTPCIKN
;
A
#
# COMPACT_ATOMS: atom_id res chain seq x y z
N MET A 1 -1.83 -3.74 -9.55
CA MET A 1 -1.75 -3.14 -8.19
C MET A 1 -0.57 -3.72 -7.42
N LEU A 2 -0.28 -5.03 -7.57
CA LEU A 2 1.03 -5.62 -7.23
C LEU A 2 1.94 -5.84 -8.47
N GLU A 3 1.37 -6.15 -9.63
CA GLU A 3 2.14 -6.57 -10.83
C GLU A 3 2.18 -5.52 -11.96
N CYS A 4 1.76 -4.28 -11.68
CA CYS A 4 1.79 -3.25 -12.73
C CYS A 4 3.20 -2.66 -12.83
N ASN A 5 3.80 -2.74 -14.01
CA ASN A 5 5.14 -2.26 -14.33
C ASN A 5 5.28 -0.71 -14.34
N ALA A 6 4.32 0.00 -13.76
CA ALA A 6 4.37 1.44 -13.64
C ALA A 6 5.32 1.82 -12.47
N PRO A 7 6.38 2.60 -12.72
CA PRO A 7 7.45 2.86 -11.74
C PRO A 7 6.94 3.48 -10.44
N GLY A 8 5.85 4.25 -10.49
CA GLY A 8 5.26 4.90 -9.32
C GLY A 8 4.67 3.93 -8.27
N GLN A 9 4.20 2.74 -8.68
CA GLN A 9 3.66 1.77 -7.70
C GLN A 9 4.77 1.15 -6.86
N HIS A 10 5.89 0.83 -7.51
CA HIS A 10 7.05 0.29 -6.81
C HIS A 10 7.62 1.29 -5.81
N GLN A 11 7.73 2.57 -6.21
CA GLN A 11 8.18 3.65 -5.32
C GLN A 11 7.27 3.82 -4.11
N ILE A 12 5.94 3.79 -4.30
CA ILE A 12 5.00 3.88 -3.18
C ILE A 12 5.22 2.72 -2.21
N TRP A 13 5.29 1.47 -2.69
CA TRP A 13 5.51 0.31 -1.81
C TRP A 13 6.87 0.35 -1.10
N GLN A 14 7.92 0.82 -1.75
CA GLN A 14 9.24 1.03 -1.12
C GLN A 14 9.16 2.06 0.00
N LEU A 15 8.43 3.16 -0.19
CA LEU A 15 8.21 4.18 0.84
C LEU A 15 7.38 3.63 2.00
N THR A 16 6.32 2.87 1.70
CA THR A 16 5.49 2.20 2.71
C THR A 16 6.34 1.26 3.58
N GLU A 17 7.18 0.44 2.96
CA GLU A 17 8.08 -0.47 3.67
C GLU A 17 9.10 0.30 4.52
N ARG A 18 9.71 1.36 3.99
CA ARG A 18 10.66 2.19 4.73
C ARG A 18 9.99 2.81 5.95
N PHE A 19 8.78 3.33 5.80
CA PHE A 19 8.02 3.93 6.89
C PHE A 19 7.62 2.89 7.94
N TRP A 20 7.26 1.68 7.52
CA TRP A 20 7.03 0.57 8.44
C TRP A 20 8.26 0.22 9.27
N ARG A 21 9.42 0.13 8.61
CA ARG A 21 10.71 -0.23 9.22
C ARG A 21 11.20 0.77 10.26
N LEU A 22 10.71 2.01 10.25
CA LEU A 22 10.98 2.98 11.32
C LEU A 22 10.43 2.55 12.68
N ARG A 23 9.35 1.75 12.69
CA ARG A 23 8.66 1.34 13.93
C ARG A 23 8.74 -0.16 14.20
N TYR A 24 8.75 -0.99 13.16
CA TYR A 24 8.69 -2.44 13.29
C TYR A 24 9.73 -3.13 12.41
N PRO A 25 10.44 -4.15 12.91
CA PRO A 25 11.61 -4.72 12.23
C PRO A 25 11.28 -5.58 11.01
N SER A 26 10.09 -6.19 10.97
CA SER A 26 9.71 -7.17 9.95
C SER A 26 8.57 -6.65 9.08
N TRP A 27 8.84 -6.42 7.80
CA TRP A 27 7.81 -6.11 6.81
C TRP A 27 7.17 -7.40 6.28
N PRO A 28 5.85 -7.59 6.39
CA PRO A 28 5.20 -8.78 5.84
C PRO A 28 5.27 -8.78 4.31
N LYS A 29 5.40 -9.97 3.72
CA LYS A 29 5.30 -10.12 2.27
C LYS A 29 3.87 -9.79 1.83
N LEU A 30 3.73 -8.70 1.08
CA LEU A 30 2.45 -8.30 0.52
C LEU A 30 1.95 -9.31 -0.50
N ASN A 31 0.69 -9.68 -0.38
CA ASN A 31 -0.05 -10.46 -1.36
C ASN A 31 -1.47 -9.88 -1.45
N TRP A 32 -2.21 -10.25 -2.49
CA TRP A 32 -3.56 -9.72 -2.70
C TRP A 32 -4.51 -9.98 -1.52
N GLY A 33 -4.43 -11.15 -0.89
CA GLY A 33 -5.23 -11.47 0.30
C GLY A 33 -4.92 -10.54 1.48
N LEU A 34 -3.65 -10.23 1.71
CA LEU A 34 -3.22 -9.34 2.78
C LEU A 34 -3.56 -7.87 2.48
N LEU A 35 -3.51 -7.44 1.21
CA LEU A 35 -3.89 -6.10 0.81
C LEU A 35 -5.40 -5.86 0.95
N LEU A 36 -6.20 -6.77 0.37
CA LEU A 36 -7.67 -6.71 0.45
C LEU A 36 -8.17 -6.90 1.88
N GLY A 37 -7.49 -7.77 2.64
CA GLY A 37 -7.76 -8.04 4.04
C GLY A 37 -6.92 -7.23 5.02
N CYS A 38 -6.35 -6.07 4.64
CA CYS A 38 -5.42 -5.35 5.50
C CYS A 38 -6.06 -4.94 6.85
N GLY A 39 -7.35 -4.62 6.86
CA GLY A 39 -8.12 -4.33 8.08
C GLY A 39 -8.33 -5.54 9.00
N LEU A 40 -8.16 -6.76 8.49
CA LEU A 40 -8.26 -8.03 9.23
C LEU A 40 -6.88 -8.60 9.59
N ALA A 41 -5.78 -7.91 9.24
CA ALA A 41 -4.44 -8.35 9.54
C ALA A 41 -4.22 -8.41 11.06
N ARG A 42 -3.79 -9.58 11.56
CA ARG A 42 -3.48 -9.80 12.97
C ARG A 42 -1.99 -10.07 13.13
N PHE A 43 -1.28 -9.04 13.57
CA PHE A 43 0.11 -9.16 13.98
C PHE A 43 0.19 -9.52 15.45
N THR A 44 0.93 -10.58 15.73
CA THR A 44 1.16 -11.11 17.07
C THR A 44 2.60 -10.85 17.49
N SER A 45 2.80 -10.57 18.78
CA SER A 45 4.11 -10.54 19.41
C SER A 45 4.71 -11.96 19.49
N SER A 46 6.00 -12.06 19.83
CA SER A 46 6.67 -13.33 20.12
C SER A 46 5.98 -14.13 21.24
N LYS A 47 5.22 -13.45 22.10
CA LYS A 47 4.42 -14.05 23.18
C LYS A 47 3.00 -14.46 22.76
N GLY A 48 2.65 -14.41 21.48
CA GLY A 48 1.32 -14.77 20.95
C GLY A 48 0.23 -13.70 21.12
N ASN A 49 0.50 -12.62 21.87
CA ASN A 49 -0.45 -11.53 22.06
C ASN A 49 -0.59 -10.68 20.80
N ILE A 50 -1.83 -10.36 20.42
CA ILE A 50 -2.11 -9.40 19.34
C ILE A 50 -1.57 -8.03 19.76
N ILE A 51 -0.93 -7.31 18.83
CA ILE A 51 -0.47 -5.94 19.05
C ILE A 51 -1.40 -4.98 18.29
N PRO A 52 -2.42 -4.38 18.95
CA PRO A 52 -3.42 -3.56 18.26
C PRO A 52 -2.79 -2.35 17.55
N ALA A 53 -1.76 -1.75 18.14
CA ALA A 53 -1.04 -0.63 17.55
C ALA A 53 -0.38 -0.99 16.21
N MET A 54 0.14 -2.21 16.08
CA MET A 54 0.79 -2.71 14.87
C MET A 54 -0.24 -3.00 13.77
N ASN A 55 -1.38 -3.61 14.13
CA ASN A 55 -2.49 -3.82 13.20
C ASN A 55 -3.03 -2.49 12.66
N ARG A 56 -3.33 -1.53 13.54
CA ARG A 56 -3.83 -0.21 13.14
C ARG A 56 -2.84 0.51 12.22
N PHE A 57 -1.57 0.49 12.60
CA PHE A 57 -0.52 1.11 11.79
C PHE A 57 -0.43 0.48 10.40
N PHE A 58 -0.44 -0.86 10.32
CA PHE A 58 -0.44 -1.58 9.05
C PHE A 58 -1.64 -1.20 8.18
N THR A 59 -2.85 -1.23 8.75
CA THR A 59 -4.08 -0.89 8.04
C THR A 59 -4.02 0.53 7.48
N ILE A 60 -3.58 1.50 8.27
CA ILE A 60 -3.46 2.90 7.84
C ILE A 60 -2.48 2.99 6.67
N ILE A 61 -1.24 2.54 6.83
CA ILE A 61 -0.22 2.76 5.81
C ILE A 61 -0.54 2.01 4.52
N VAL A 62 -1.08 0.79 4.60
CA VAL A 62 -1.43 -0.02 3.43
C VAL A 62 -2.64 0.57 2.72
N SER A 63 -3.70 0.94 3.43
CA SER A 63 -4.88 1.55 2.81
C SER A 63 -4.56 2.90 2.16
N THR A 64 -3.77 3.75 2.81
CA THR A 64 -3.29 5.02 2.23
C THR A 64 -2.45 4.77 0.98
N SER A 65 -1.53 3.80 1.02
CA SER A 65 -0.67 3.47 -0.13
C SER A 65 -1.48 2.92 -1.31
N MET A 66 -2.45 2.04 -1.04
CA MET A 66 -3.37 1.51 -2.06
C MET A 66 -4.21 2.61 -2.68
N TYR A 67 -4.73 3.53 -1.86
CA TYR A 67 -5.49 4.68 -2.33
C TYR A 67 -4.65 5.58 -3.23
N LEU A 68 -3.41 5.91 -2.84
CA LEU A 68 -2.49 6.67 -3.68
C LEU A 68 -2.22 5.98 -5.01
N ILE A 69 -1.90 4.68 -4.99
CA ILE A 69 -1.70 3.88 -6.21
C ILE A 69 -2.94 3.91 -7.11
N TRP A 70 -4.13 3.72 -6.52
CA TRP A 70 -5.39 3.80 -7.25
C TRP A 70 -5.60 5.18 -7.88
N ASN A 71 -5.37 6.24 -7.13
CA ASN A 71 -5.50 7.61 -7.61
C ASN A 71 -4.53 7.90 -8.77
N PHE A 72 -3.24 7.57 -8.61
CA PHE A 72 -2.25 7.74 -9.69
C PHE A 72 -2.59 6.97 -10.96
N ARG A 73 -3.15 5.75 -10.83
CA ARG A 73 -3.64 4.99 -11.99
C ARG A 73 -4.79 5.72 -12.67
N ASN A 74 -5.77 6.21 -11.92
CA ASN A 74 -6.92 6.89 -12.50
C ASN A 74 -6.57 8.23 -13.13
N THR A 75 -5.68 9.03 -12.52
CA THR A 75 -5.20 10.28 -13.13
C THR A 75 -4.56 10.02 -14.49
N ARG A 76 -3.71 8.98 -14.61
CA ARG A 76 -3.14 8.59 -15.91
C ARG A 76 -4.21 8.17 -16.91
N VAL A 77 -5.21 7.40 -16.48
CA VAL A 77 -6.32 6.96 -17.35
C VAL A 77 -7.09 8.18 -17.86
N LEU A 78 -7.39 9.16 -17.01
CA LEU A 78 -8.12 10.37 -17.39
C LEU A 78 -7.32 11.23 -18.37
N GLU A 79 -6.01 11.43 -18.15
CA GLU A 79 -5.12 12.13 -19.09
C GLU A 79 -5.08 11.45 -20.48
N THR A 80 -5.06 10.12 -20.51
CA THR A 80 -5.14 9.38 -21.78
C THR A 80 -6.52 9.41 -22.44
N SER A 81 -7.58 9.70 -21.66
CA SER A 81 -8.98 9.71 -22.13
C SER A 81 -9.44 11.08 -22.62
N THR A 82 -8.74 12.17 -22.27
CA THR A 82 -8.97 13.49 -22.85
C THR A 82 -8.20 13.60 -24.17
N PRO A 83 -8.84 13.54 -25.35
CA PRO A 83 -8.15 13.83 -26.60
C PRO A 83 -7.67 15.28 -26.54
N CYS A 84 -6.37 15.48 -26.81
CA CYS A 84 -5.73 16.78 -26.82
C CYS A 84 -6.53 17.79 -27.65
N ILE A 85 -7.20 18.75 -27.00
CA ILE A 85 -7.45 20.04 -27.64
C ILE A 85 -6.10 20.73 -27.63
N LYS A 86 -5.36 20.56 -28.74
CA LYS A 86 -4.15 21.35 -29.02
C LYS A 86 -4.59 22.81 -29.10
N ASN A 87 -4.06 23.65 -28.21
CA ASN A 87 -4.09 25.10 -28.33
C ASN A 87 -2.82 25.56 -29.03
#